data_AF-A0A9X1C9S7-F1
#
_entry.id   AF-A0A9X1C9S7-F1
#
_cell.length_a   1.000
_cell.length_b   1.000
_cell.length_c   1.000
_cell.angle_alpha   90.00
_cell.angle_beta   90.00
_cell.angle_gamma   90.00
#
_symmetry.space_group_name_H-M   'P 1'
#
loop_
_entity.id
_entity.type
_entity.pdbx_description
1 polymer ?
#
loop_
_entity_poly.entity_id
_entity_poly.type
_entity_poly.pdbx_seq_one_letter_code
_entity_poly.pdbx_strand_id
1 'polypeptide(L)'
;MLEQQPKHSPNTVTDSEYFIYCLEGVPDIDTDTVTKAQESLEHLVQKFGIASIYKTCDTIEGLEESLNSLVLDDHHFTDYEIIYLVMSGANNTICLNDYHYSLQEVAEIFEGRLQGKILHFSNAKILDLDEEDAQYFLDITGARGVSGYGNFYNGIDSLNLDQVFFNLFNEDDDMLEVVEELHQKHYALCKLLDFRLYY
;
A
#
# COMPACT_ATOMS: atom_id res chain seq x y z
N MET A 1 -14.87 37.95 -34.30
CA MET A 1 -15.37 36.92 -33.35
C MET A 1 -15.22 35.57 -34.01
N LEU A 2 -14.38 34.70 -33.43
CA LEU A 2 -14.55 33.25 -33.34
C LEU A 2 -13.30 32.70 -32.63
N GLU A 3 -13.46 32.66 -31.30
CA GLU A 3 -13.01 31.66 -30.32
C GLU A 3 -11.70 30.91 -30.57
N GLN A 4 -10.74 31.17 -29.67
CA GLN A 4 -9.57 30.35 -29.44
C GLN A 4 -10.01 29.06 -28.73
N GLN A 5 -9.72 27.91 -29.33
CA GLN A 5 -9.77 26.63 -28.61
C GLN A 5 -8.65 26.59 -27.56
N PRO A 6 -8.93 26.15 -26.32
CA PRO A 6 -7.87 25.96 -25.34
C PRO A 6 -7.01 24.76 -25.78
N LYS A 7 -5.71 25.02 -25.95
CA LYS A 7 -4.70 23.99 -26.07
C LYS A 7 -4.72 23.17 -24.78
N HIS A 8 -5.16 21.92 -24.87
CA HIS A 8 -4.80 20.92 -23.88
C HIS A 8 -3.28 20.78 -23.92
N SER A 9 -2.61 21.35 -22.93
CA SER A 9 -1.22 21.02 -22.66
C SER A 9 -1.15 19.53 -22.36
N PRO A 10 -0.26 18.75 -22.99
CA PRO A 10 0.11 17.48 -22.41
C PRO A 10 0.76 17.82 -21.07
N ASN A 11 0.17 17.34 -19.97
CA ASN A 11 0.87 17.31 -18.69
C ASN A 11 2.16 16.53 -18.95
N THR A 12 3.27 17.25 -18.98
CA THR A 12 4.60 16.68 -18.90
C THR A 12 4.66 15.99 -17.55
N VAL A 13 4.48 14.67 -17.54
CA VAL A 13 4.91 13.81 -16.44
C VAL A 13 6.40 14.04 -16.33
N THR A 14 6.79 14.91 -15.42
CA THR A 14 8.18 14.99 -14.93
C THR A 14 8.54 13.63 -14.37
N ASP A 15 9.80 13.25 -14.58
CA ASP A 15 10.51 12.07 -14.09
C ASP A 15 10.37 11.93 -12.57
N SER A 16 9.17 11.58 -12.12
CA SER A 16 8.83 11.44 -10.72
C SER A 16 9.22 10.03 -10.34
N GLU A 17 10.24 9.89 -9.51
CA GLU A 17 10.50 8.66 -8.77
C GLU A 17 9.20 8.34 -8.02
N TYR A 18 8.55 7.23 -8.38
CA TYR A 18 7.30 6.82 -7.74
C TYR A 18 7.65 6.16 -6.41
N PHE A 19 7.13 6.70 -5.31
CA PHE A 19 7.46 6.23 -3.97
C PHE A 19 6.56 5.06 -3.54
N ILE A 20 5.32 5.02 -4.03
CA ILE A 20 4.31 4.04 -3.62
C ILE A 20 3.76 3.27 -4.81
N TYR A 21 3.75 1.95 -4.71
CA TYR A 21 2.91 1.10 -5.54
C TYR A 21 1.69 0.64 -4.75
N CYS A 22 0.49 1.02 -5.18
CA CYS A 22 -0.76 0.61 -4.57
C CYS A 22 -1.51 -0.39 -5.45
N LEU A 23 -1.90 -1.51 -4.85
CA LEU A 23 -2.80 -2.48 -5.45
C LEU A 23 -4.05 -2.64 -4.58
N GLU A 24 -5.22 -2.34 -5.15
CA GLU A 24 -6.51 -2.44 -4.47
C GLU A 24 -7.35 -3.62 -5.00
N GLY A 25 -7.88 -4.40 -4.07
CA GLY A 25 -8.89 -5.42 -4.34
C GLY A 25 -10.26 -4.78 -4.48
N VAL A 26 -10.85 -4.83 -5.67
CA VAL A 26 -12.20 -4.29 -5.95
C VAL A 26 -13.17 -5.42 -6.32
N PRO A 27 -14.50 -5.21 -6.18
CA PRO A 27 -15.48 -6.25 -6.57
C PRO A 27 -15.50 -6.55 -8.06
N ASP A 28 -15.21 -5.56 -8.90
CA ASP A 28 -15.23 -5.64 -10.37
C ASP A 28 -14.33 -4.54 -10.93
N ILE A 29 -13.29 -4.93 -11.68
CA ILE A 29 -12.34 -3.98 -12.28
C ILE A 29 -12.93 -3.18 -13.45
N ASP A 30 -14.03 -3.63 -14.07
CA ASP A 30 -14.68 -2.93 -15.17
C ASP A 30 -15.57 -1.76 -14.67
N THR A 31 -15.65 -1.57 -13.34
CA THR A 31 -16.43 -0.48 -12.75
C THR A 31 -15.66 0.85 -12.77
N ASP A 32 -16.18 1.84 -13.49
CA ASP A 32 -15.63 3.21 -13.57
C ASP A 32 -15.92 4.07 -12.31
N THR A 33 -15.63 3.56 -11.12
CA THR A 33 -15.78 4.31 -9.85
C THR A 33 -14.42 4.59 -9.21
N VAL A 34 -14.17 5.86 -8.91
CA VAL A 34 -13.01 6.27 -8.10
C VAL A 34 -13.22 5.77 -6.67
N THR A 35 -12.27 4.99 -6.15
CA THR A 35 -12.31 4.48 -4.79
C THR A 35 -11.76 5.50 -3.80
N LYS A 36 -12.06 5.33 -2.51
CA LYS A 36 -11.47 6.16 -1.46
C LYS A 36 -9.96 6.01 -1.38
N ALA A 37 -9.42 4.82 -1.70
CA ALA A 37 -7.98 4.59 -1.71
C ALA A 37 -7.33 5.40 -2.84
N GLN A 38 -7.93 5.42 -4.03
CA GLN A 38 -7.48 6.26 -5.14
C GLN A 38 -7.52 7.75 -4.75
N GLU A 39 -8.65 8.24 -4.21
CA GLU A 39 -8.76 9.64 -3.73
C GLU A 39 -7.68 9.97 -2.69
N SER A 40 -7.41 9.05 -1.75
CA SER A 40 -6.39 9.22 -0.72
C SER A 40 -4.98 9.37 -1.31
N LEU A 41 -4.65 8.60 -2.36
CA LEU A 41 -3.36 8.70 -3.05
C LEU A 41 -3.23 10.01 -3.83
N GLU A 42 -4.30 10.47 -4.48
CA GLU A 42 -4.33 11.78 -5.15
C GLU A 42 -4.09 12.92 -4.14
N HIS A 43 -4.66 12.81 -2.95
CA HIS A 43 -4.42 13.76 -1.86
C HIS A 43 -2.97 13.73 -1.36
N LEU A 44 -2.36 12.54 -1.31
CA LEU A 44 -0.96 12.37 -0.90
C LEU A 44 -0.02 13.11 -1.87
N VAL A 45 -0.24 12.96 -3.18
CA VAL A 45 0.51 13.68 -4.22
C VAL A 45 0.35 15.19 -4.05
N GLN A 46 -0.89 15.67 -3.89
CA GLN A 46 -1.17 17.11 -3.80
C GLN A 46 -0.59 17.75 -2.53
N LYS A 47 -0.61 17.04 -1.41
CA LYS A 47 -0.25 17.58 -0.10
C LYS A 47 1.23 17.43 0.21
N PHE A 48 1.83 16.31 -0.19
CA PHE A 48 3.19 15.94 0.21
C PHE A 48 4.14 15.75 -0.98
N GLY A 49 3.63 15.78 -2.22
CA GLY A 49 4.45 15.55 -3.41
C GLY A 49 4.88 14.10 -3.60
N ILE A 50 4.28 13.16 -2.86
CA ILE A 50 4.62 11.74 -2.90
C ILE A 50 3.86 11.09 -4.06
N ALA A 51 4.59 10.71 -5.10
CA ALA A 51 4.03 10.06 -6.27
C ALA A 51 3.70 8.58 -6.00
N SER A 52 2.62 8.11 -6.63
CA SER A 52 2.17 6.74 -6.51
C SER A 52 1.64 6.18 -7.83
N ILE A 53 1.75 4.87 -7.99
CA ILE A 53 1.01 4.10 -8.99
C ILE A 53 -0.17 3.43 -8.30
N TYR A 54 -1.35 3.51 -8.91
CA TYR A 54 -2.57 2.87 -8.44
C TYR A 54 -3.05 1.86 -9.47
N LYS A 55 -3.26 0.61 -9.04
CA LYS A 55 -3.85 -0.47 -9.83
C LYS A 55 -4.93 -1.19 -9.03
N THR A 56 -5.81 -1.88 -9.76
CA THR A 56 -6.90 -2.68 -9.19
C THR A 56 -6.84 -4.13 -9.67
N CYS A 57 -7.31 -5.05 -8.85
CA CYS A 57 -7.61 -6.43 -9.24
C CYS A 57 -8.90 -6.90 -8.53
N ASP A 58 -9.60 -7.86 -9.10
CA ASP A 58 -10.81 -8.46 -8.53
C ASP A 58 -10.71 -9.99 -8.36
N THR A 59 -9.65 -10.61 -8.87
CA THR A 59 -9.40 -12.05 -8.77
C THR A 59 -8.02 -12.36 -8.18
N ILE A 60 -7.82 -13.58 -7.69
CA ILE A 60 -6.52 -14.05 -7.20
C ILE A 60 -5.51 -14.10 -8.35
N GLU A 61 -5.93 -14.54 -9.53
CA GLU A 61 -5.09 -14.55 -10.72
C GLU A 61 -4.66 -13.12 -11.10
N GLY A 62 -5.57 -12.14 -11.00
CA GLY A 62 -5.25 -10.73 -11.21
C GLY A 62 -4.31 -10.15 -10.15
N LEU A 63 -4.43 -10.59 -8.89
CA LEU A 63 -3.48 -10.27 -7.82
C LEU A 63 -2.10 -10.81 -8.17
N GLU A 64 -1.99 -12.10 -8.48
CA GLU A 64 -0.73 -12.75 -8.84
C GLU A 64 -0.09 -12.09 -10.06
N GLU A 65 -0.86 -11.83 -11.12
CA GLU A 65 -0.37 -11.16 -12.33
C GLU A 65 0.16 -9.76 -12.00
N SER A 66 -0.56 -9.00 -11.17
CA SER A 66 -0.16 -7.64 -10.77
C SER A 66 1.13 -7.65 -9.95
N LEU A 67 1.27 -8.56 -8.99
CA LEU A 67 2.47 -8.66 -8.14
C LEU A 67 3.67 -9.23 -8.90
N ASN A 68 3.46 -10.22 -9.78
CA ASN A 68 4.55 -10.73 -10.63
C ASN A 68 5.03 -9.66 -11.62
N SER A 69 4.11 -8.94 -12.26
CA SER A 69 4.47 -7.84 -13.16
C SER A 69 5.21 -6.73 -12.43
N LEU A 70 4.80 -6.38 -11.20
CA LEU A 70 5.51 -5.45 -10.34
C LEU A 70 6.97 -5.88 -10.11
N VAL A 71 7.20 -7.15 -9.80
CA VAL A 71 8.54 -7.66 -9.44
C VAL A 71 9.43 -7.89 -10.66
N LEU A 72 8.86 -8.33 -11.79
CA LEU A 72 9.61 -8.80 -12.95
C LEU A 72 9.76 -7.73 -14.05
N ASP A 73 8.73 -6.91 -14.24
CA ASP A 73 8.60 -6.07 -15.44
C ASP A 73 8.58 -4.57 -15.14
N ASP A 74 8.26 -4.15 -13.91
CA ASP A 74 8.14 -2.73 -13.56
C ASP A 74 9.52 -2.07 -13.40
N HIS A 75 9.83 -1.13 -14.29
CA HIS A 75 11.08 -0.36 -14.26
C HIS A 75 11.18 0.59 -13.07
N HIS A 76 10.06 0.95 -12.44
CA HIS A 76 10.03 1.78 -11.23
C HIS A 76 10.11 0.95 -9.95
N PHE A 77 10.21 -0.38 -10.03
CA PHE A 77 10.24 -1.23 -8.84
C PHE A 77 11.33 -0.84 -7.86
N THR A 78 12.48 -0.38 -8.35
CA THR A 78 13.60 0.10 -7.52
C THR A 78 13.25 1.35 -6.72
N ASP A 79 12.38 2.19 -7.25
CA ASP A 79 12.06 3.52 -6.74
C ASP A 79 10.99 3.45 -5.64
N TYR A 80 10.10 2.44 -5.68
CA TYR A 80 9.09 2.27 -4.65
C TYR A 80 9.73 1.97 -3.30
N GLU A 81 9.40 2.71 -2.27
CA GLU A 81 9.75 2.34 -0.89
C GLU A 81 8.58 1.71 -0.15
N ILE A 82 7.35 1.90 -0.65
CA ILE A 82 6.14 1.32 -0.08
C ILE A 82 5.37 0.53 -1.11
N ILE A 83 5.10 -0.74 -0.79
CA ILE A 83 4.11 -1.57 -1.47
C ILE A 83 2.83 -1.55 -0.62
N TYR A 84 1.78 -0.89 -1.11
CA TYR A 84 0.53 -0.67 -0.40
C TYR A 84 -0.57 -1.59 -0.93
N LEU A 85 -1.12 -2.44 -0.07
CA LEU A 85 -2.18 -3.40 -0.40
C LEU A 85 -3.49 -3.01 0.29
N VAL A 86 -4.50 -2.66 -0.52
CA VAL A 86 -5.86 -2.35 -0.06
C VAL A 86 -6.76 -3.52 -0.40
N MET A 87 -6.74 -4.56 0.44
CA MET A 87 -7.45 -5.80 0.14
C MET A 87 -8.18 -6.32 1.38
N SER A 88 -9.38 -6.84 1.15
CA SER A 88 -10.13 -7.53 2.19
C SER A 88 -9.45 -8.85 2.55
N GLY A 89 -9.76 -9.39 3.71
CA GLY A 89 -9.14 -10.63 4.17
C GLY A 89 -9.37 -10.89 5.65
N ALA A 90 -8.87 -12.03 6.11
CA ALA A 90 -8.93 -12.42 7.51
C ALA A 90 -7.61 -13.09 7.92
N ASN A 91 -7.14 -12.76 9.13
CA ASN A 91 -5.90 -13.29 9.68
C ASN A 91 -4.73 -13.10 8.69
N ASN A 92 -4.09 -14.21 8.31
CA ASN A 92 -2.95 -14.24 7.40
C ASN A 92 -3.36 -14.49 5.95
N THR A 93 -4.56 -14.03 5.55
CA THR A 93 -5.05 -14.20 4.19
C THR A 93 -5.64 -12.91 3.61
N ILE A 94 -5.43 -12.73 2.31
CA ILE A 94 -6.17 -11.84 1.43
C ILE A 94 -7.39 -12.61 0.90
N CYS A 95 -8.53 -11.93 0.77
CA CYS A 95 -9.76 -12.47 0.21
C CYS A 95 -10.19 -11.65 -1.01
N LEU A 96 -10.36 -12.31 -2.15
CA LEU A 96 -10.88 -11.74 -3.39
C LEU A 96 -11.92 -12.70 -3.97
N ASN A 97 -13.16 -12.24 -4.13
CA ASN A 97 -14.27 -13.04 -4.67
C ASN A 97 -14.42 -14.42 -4.01
N ASP A 98 -14.39 -14.46 -2.67
CA ASP A 98 -14.46 -15.67 -1.83
C ASP A 98 -13.25 -16.64 -1.92
N TYR A 99 -12.26 -16.34 -2.75
CA TYR A 99 -10.99 -17.04 -2.78
C TYR A 99 -10.00 -16.41 -1.81
N HIS A 100 -9.14 -17.25 -1.23
CA HIS A 100 -8.20 -16.84 -0.20
C HIS A 100 -6.76 -17.03 -0.71
N TYR A 101 -5.92 -16.05 -0.46
CA TYR A 101 -4.48 -16.07 -0.72
C TYR A 101 -3.73 -15.82 0.58
N SER A 102 -2.84 -16.71 0.96
CA SER A 102 -2.09 -16.59 2.21
C SER A 102 -0.99 -15.53 2.11
N LEU A 103 -0.59 -14.97 3.25
CA LEU A 103 0.59 -14.11 3.33
C LEU A 103 1.89 -14.85 3.03
N GLN A 104 1.92 -16.17 3.20
CA GLN A 104 3.07 -16.99 2.78
C GLN A 104 3.19 -17.00 1.26
N GLU A 105 2.09 -17.19 0.54
CA GLU A 105 2.08 -17.11 -0.94
C GLU A 105 2.44 -15.70 -1.42
N VAL A 106 1.97 -14.64 -0.74
CA VAL A 106 2.45 -13.26 -1.01
C VAL A 106 3.95 -13.14 -0.79
N ALA A 107 4.50 -13.72 0.28
CA ALA A 107 5.93 -13.68 0.57
C ALA A 107 6.76 -14.37 -0.52
N GLU A 108 6.29 -15.50 -1.03
CA GLU A 108 6.95 -16.26 -2.10
C GLU A 108 7.07 -15.44 -3.41
N ILE A 109 6.04 -14.69 -3.80
CA ILE A 109 6.12 -13.79 -4.97
C ILE A 109 7.23 -12.74 -4.79
N PHE A 110 7.38 -12.26 -3.55
CA PHE A 110 8.33 -11.22 -3.18
C PHE A 110 9.69 -11.76 -2.72
N GLU A 111 10.01 -13.04 -2.91
CA GLU A 111 11.21 -13.69 -2.37
C GLU A 111 12.50 -12.92 -2.72
N GLY A 112 13.11 -12.30 -1.70
CA GLY A 112 14.32 -11.48 -1.81
C GLY A 112 14.16 -10.17 -2.60
N ARG A 113 12.94 -9.68 -2.81
CA ARG A 113 12.63 -8.52 -3.67
C ARG A 113 12.28 -7.25 -2.91
N LEU A 114 11.91 -7.32 -1.64
CA LEU A 114 11.48 -6.17 -0.86
C LEU A 114 12.60 -5.47 -0.09
N GLN A 115 13.86 -5.69 -0.47
CA GLN A 115 14.99 -5.05 0.22
C GLN A 115 14.84 -3.52 0.27
N GLY A 116 14.86 -2.98 1.49
CA GLY A 116 14.70 -1.55 1.75
C GLY A 116 13.26 -1.03 1.71
N LYS A 117 12.28 -1.87 1.31
CA LYS A 117 10.87 -1.51 1.14
C LYS A 117 10.02 -1.99 2.31
N ILE A 118 8.90 -1.31 2.52
CA ILE A 118 7.84 -1.75 3.45
C ILE A 118 6.66 -2.28 2.65
N LEU A 119 6.09 -3.39 3.11
CA LEU A 119 4.77 -3.82 2.65
C LEU A 119 3.71 -3.39 3.68
N HIS A 120 2.74 -2.60 3.25
CA HIS A 120 1.71 -2.04 4.11
C HIS A 120 0.31 -2.54 3.71
N PHE A 121 -0.46 -3.03 4.67
CA PHE A 121 -1.87 -3.37 4.50
C PHE A 121 -2.76 -2.29 5.11
N SER A 122 -3.73 -1.81 4.33
CA SER A 122 -4.83 -1.00 4.89
C SER A 122 -5.65 -1.79 5.93
N ASN A 123 -6.52 -1.12 6.68
CA ASN A 123 -7.42 -1.79 7.62
C ASN A 123 -8.62 -2.51 6.96
N ALA A 124 -8.61 -2.68 5.63
CA ALA A 124 -9.54 -3.56 4.92
C ALA A 124 -9.39 -5.02 5.36
N LYS A 125 -8.22 -5.41 5.87
CA LYS A 125 -8.00 -6.65 6.61
C LYS A 125 -7.26 -6.39 7.92
N ILE A 126 -7.35 -7.36 8.83
CA ILE A 126 -6.53 -7.39 10.04
C ILE A 126 -5.14 -7.95 9.70
N LEU A 127 -4.08 -7.40 10.30
CA LEU A 127 -2.73 -7.94 10.31
C LEU A 127 -2.39 -8.40 11.74
N ASP A 128 -2.41 -9.70 11.97
CA ASP A 128 -2.17 -10.33 13.28
C ASP A 128 -1.20 -11.49 13.14
N LEU A 129 0.04 -11.15 12.76
CA LEU A 129 1.14 -12.10 12.70
C LEU A 129 1.66 -12.38 14.10
N ASP A 130 1.94 -13.64 14.39
CA ASP A 130 2.80 -14.00 15.50
C ASP A 130 4.29 -13.78 15.13
N GLU A 131 5.19 -14.02 16.09
CA GLU A 131 6.63 -13.80 15.90
C GLU A 131 7.22 -14.70 14.80
N GLU A 132 6.73 -15.94 14.65
CA GLU A 132 7.24 -16.89 13.67
C GLU A 132 6.78 -16.51 12.26
N ASP A 133 5.50 -16.19 12.08
CA ASP A 133 4.94 -15.76 10.80
C ASP A 133 5.53 -14.42 10.34
N ALA A 134 5.74 -13.48 11.27
CA ALA A 134 6.38 -12.21 10.97
C ALA A 134 7.84 -12.40 10.54
N GLN A 135 8.62 -13.17 11.30
CA GLN A 135 10.02 -13.44 10.96
C GLN A 135 10.12 -14.17 9.62
N TYR A 136 9.27 -15.16 9.38
CA TYR A 136 9.20 -15.86 8.10
C TYR A 136 8.95 -14.87 6.95
N PHE A 137 7.93 -14.01 7.07
CA PHE A 137 7.61 -13.04 6.02
C PHE A 137 8.79 -12.11 5.71
N LEU A 138 9.46 -11.60 6.75
CA LEU A 138 10.60 -10.71 6.60
C LEU A 138 11.81 -11.43 6.00
N ASP A 139 12.12 -12.65 6.45
CA ASP A 139 13.26 -13.44 5.96
C ASP A 139 13.09 -13.84 4.48
N ILE A 140 11.88 -14.23 4.08
CA ILE A 140 11.60 -14.62 2.71
C ILE A 140 11.60 -13.40 1.78
N THR A 141 10.90 -12.32 2.15
CA THR A 141 10.76 -11.17 1.26
C THR A 141 11.98 -10.23 1.26
N GLY A 142 12.73 -10.21 2.35
CA GLY A 142 13.78 -9.22 2.61
C GLY A 142 13.26 -7.81 2.92
N ALA A 143 11.97 -7.67 3.26
CA ALA A 143 11.35 -6.38 3.55
C ALA A 143 12.00 -5.68 4.77
N ARG A 144 12.02 -4.34 4.76
CA ARG A 144 12.38 -3.53 5.94
C ARG A 144 11.32 -3.69 7.04
N GLY A 145 10.08 -3.98 6.65
CA GLY A 145 9.01 -4.27 7.58
C GLY A 145 7.71 -4.62 6.85
N VAL A 146 6.80 -5.24 7.59
CA VAL A 146 5.39 -5.39 7.20
C VAL A 146 4.51 -4.68 8.21
N SER A 147 3.59 -3.84 7.73
CA SER A 147 2.75 -2.99 8.58
C SER A 147 1.27 -3.09 8.23
N GLY A 148 0.42 -2.72 9.18
CA GLY A 148 -1.02 -2.74 9.03
C GLY A 148 -1.72 -2.54 10.36
N TYR A 149 -2.88 -3.19 10.53
CA TYR A 149 -3.82 -2.87 11.60
C TYR A 149 -4.39 -4.11 12.27
N GLY A 150 -4.48 -4.12 13.59
CA GLY A 150 -5.07 -5.21 14.38
C GLY A 150 -6.59 -5.20 14.42
N ASN A 151 -7.22 -4.06 14.10
CA ASN A 151 -8.68 -3.92 14.11
C ASN A 151 -9.24 -3.80 12.69
N PHE A 152 -10.31 -4.56 12.41
CA PHE A 152 -11.03 -4.48 11.15
C PHE A 152 -11.77 -3.14 10.98
N TYR A 153 -12.11 -2.81 9.75
CA TYR A 153 -12.96 -1.66 9.43
C TYR A 153 -14.32 -1.72 10.16
N ASN A 154 -14.52 -0.81 11.12
CA ASN A 154 -15.78 -0.66 11.85
C ASN A 154 -16.39 0.75 11.63
N GLY A 155 -16.34 1.24 10.40
CA GLY A 155 -16.80 2.58 10.02
C GLY A 155 -15.72 3.66 9.99
N ILE A 156 -14.47 3.31 10.32
CA ILE A 156 -13.30 4.20 10.27
C ILE A 156 -12.22 3.51 9.44
N ASP A 157 -11.82 4.16 8.35
CA ASP A 157 -10.74 3.69 7.47
C ASP A 157 -9.37 4.17 7.94
N SER A 158 -8.32 3.45 7.51
CA SER A 158 -6.93 3.76 7.84
C SER A 158 -6.33 4.89 7.00
N LEU A 159 -7.00 5.33 5.93
CA LEU A 159 -6.43 6.16 4.86
C LEU A 159 -5.70 7.42 5.37
N ASN A 160 -6.23 8.08 6.40
CA ASN A 160 -5.57 9.24 6.99
C ASN A 160 -4.26 8.85 7.70
N LEU A 161 -4.26 7.74 8.46
CA LEU A 161 -3.05 7.27 9.12
C LEU A 161 -2.04 6.73 8.12
N ASP A 162 -2.50 6.04 7.06
CA ASP A 162 -1.66 5.57 5.96
C ASP A 162 -0.92 6.75 5.32
N GLN A 163 -1.63 7.84 5.00
CA GLN A 163 -1.02 9.05 4.44
C GLN A 163 0.06 9.66 5.34
N VAL A 164 -0.18 9.70 6.65
CA VAL A 164 0.79 10.26 7.60
C VAL A 164 2.00 9.35 7.73
N PHE A 165 1.79 8.04 7.83
CA PHE A 165 2.85 7.05 7.88
C PHE A 165 3.74 7.12 6.62
N PHE A 166 3.14 7.18 5.44
CA PHE A 166 3.88 7.26 4.18
C PHE A 166 4.69 8.55 4.07
N ASN A 167 4.15 9.69 4.54
CA ASN A 167 4.92 10.93 4.57
C ASN A 167 6.10 10.88 5.54
N LEU A 168 5.90 10.33 6.74
CA LEU A 168 6.99 10.19 7.71
C LEU A 168 8.10 9.28 7.17
N PHE A 169 7.73 8.17 6.55
CA PHE A 169 8.70 7.25 5.96
C PHE A 169 9.45 7.85 4.75
N ASN A 170 8.81 8.75 4.00
CA ASN A 170 9.48 9.52 2.95
C ASN A 170 10.48 10.57 3.50
N GLU A 171 10.34 10.98 4.77
CA GLU A 171 11.20 11.98 5.41
C GLU A 171 12.34 11.35 6.23
N ASP A 172 12.15 10.14 6.75
CA ASP A 172 13.08 9.46 7.65
C ASP A 172 13.18 7.96 7.37
N ASP A 173 14.42 7.48 7.28
CA ASP A 173 14.76 6.08 7.07
C ASP A 173 14.70 5.21 8.35
N ASP A 174 14.69 5.84 9.53
CA ASP A 174 14.62 5.14 10.82
C ASP A 174 13.17 4.79 11.19
N MET A 175 12.86 3.49 11.06
CA MET A 175 11.52 2.95 11.37
C MET A 175 11.05 3.23 12.79
N LEU A 176 11.96 3.29 13.76
CA LEU A 176 11.58 3.53 15.15
C LEU A 176 11.16 4.99 15.31
N GLU A 177 11.92 5.94 14.76
CA GLU A 177 11.56 7.36 14.80
C GLU A 177 10.24 7.62 14.05
N VAL A 178 10.05 7.00 12.88
CA VAL A 178 8.79 7.09 12.09
C VAL A 178 7.59 6.63 12.91
N VAL A 179 7.66 5.47 13.56
CA VAL A 179 6.52 4.93 14.34
C VAL A 179 6.29 5.74 15.62
N GLU A 180 7.35 6.18 16.29
CA GLU A 180 7.22 7.06 17.45
C GLU A 180 6.53 8.37 17.08
N GLU A 181 6.92 9.01 15.98
CA GLU A 181 6.32 10.25 15.51
C GLU A 181 4.87 10.05 15.06
N LEU A 182 4.55 8.93 14.40
CA LEU A 182 3.18 8.56 14.04
C LEU A 182 2.30 8.47 15.28
N HIS A 183 2.77 7.78 16.33
CA HIS A 183 2.05 7.67 17.60
C HIS A 183 1.95 9.00 18.34
N GLN A 184 2.97 9.85 18.30
CA GLN A 184 2.93 11.17 18.92
C GLN A 184 1.89 12.08 18.25
N LYS A 185 1.82 12.07 16.91
CA LYS A 185 0.87 12.90 16.13
C LYS A 185 -0.56 12.35 16.18
N HIS A 186 -0.72 11.02 16.17
CA HIS A 186 -2.02 10.36 15.96
C HIS A 186 -2.37 9.27 16.97
N TYR A 187 -1.90 9.38 18.23
CA TYR A 187 -2.08 8.39 19.30
C TYR A 187 -3.47 7.74 19.36
N ALA A 188 -4.53 8.55 19.34
CA ALA A 188 -5.90 8.05 19.46
C ALA A 188 -6.30 7.17 18.27
N LEU A 189 -5.87 7.51 17.05
CA LEU A 189 -6.18 6.76 15.84
C LEU A 189 -5.30 5.50 15.73
N CYS A 190 -4.00 5.61 16.04
CA CYS A 190 -3.10 4.45 16.12
C CYS A 190 -3.65 3.39 17.10
N LYS A 191 -4.10 3.83 18.28
CA LYS A 191 -4.69 2.93 19.28
C LYS A 191 -6.04 2.36 18.86
N LEU A 192 -6.87 3.16 18.17
CA LEU A 192 -8.19 2.74 17.73
C LEU A 192 -8.11 1.70 16.62
N LEU A 193 -7.22 1.90 15.65
CA LEU A 193 -7.01 0.96 14.54
C LEU A 193 -6.03 -0.17 14.91
N ASP A 194 -5.35 -0.04 16.04
CA ASP A 194 -4.29 -0.95 16.49
C ASP A 194 -3.19 -1.06 15.43
N PHE A 195 -2.53 0.06 15.11
CA PHE A 195 -1.43 0.10 14.17
C PHE A 195 -0.31 -0.86 14.60
N ARG A 196 0.18 -1.65 13.64
CA ARG A 196 1.20 -2.68 13.85
C ARG A 196 2.28 -2.57 12.81
N LEU A 197 3.52 -2.75 13.25
CA LEU A 197 4.70 -2.88 12.41
C LEU A 197 5.51 -4.06 12.94
N TYR A 198 5.90 -4.95 12.02
CA TYR A 198 6.83 -6.04 12.24
C TYR A 198 8.08 -5.74 11.41
N TYR A 199 9.25 -5.65 12.04
CA TYR A 199 10.51 -5.20 11.41
C TYR A 199 11.73 -5.75 12.15
#